data_AF-A0A7V4XE63-F1
#
_entry.id   AF-A0A7V4XE63-F1
#
_cell.length_a   1.000
_cell.length_b   1.000
_cell.length_c   1.000
_cell.angle_alpha   90.00
_cell.angle_beta   90.00
_cell.angle_gamma   90.00
#
_symmetry.space_group_name_H-M   'P 1'
#
loop_
_entity.id
_entity.type
_entity.pdbx_description
1 polymer ?
#
loop_
_entity_poly.entity_id
_entity_poly.type
_entity_poly.pdbx_seq_one_letter_code
_entity_poly.pdbx_strand_id
1 'polypeptide(L)'
;MIPNSSILKIWIITLFLITGLAVSGAAAPAIDITPHQKEQLKALATDTRSKMEHERDNLRHARMELTQVYSNYNIDEHKVKALQERISTSQLNLLNAHLDNEIAIRSILSQDQFDTLRHMINPRGRNRRMLVQPPVEEAAFDHFPNKEIFDSIGLTPDQEKRIAKVLKINQNRAKVIEKLRRNSKQMLDLYSNYNLDTAAAKKLIDSIHQDQIAMLNAQRNRQVALRSVLSQDQFQKLHQEIAKWIAEHRHPQQDGDEH
;
A
#
# COMPACT_ATOMS: atom_id res chain seq x y z
N MET A 1 4.30 -13.91 26.00
CA MET A 1 4.29 -12.44 25.81
C MET A 1 4.71 -12.14 24.38
N ILE A 2 3.75 -11.99 23.48
CA ILE A 2 3.99 -11.53 22.11
C ILE A 2 3.79 -10.01 22.16
N PRO A 3 4.75 -9.18 21.75
CA PRO A 3 4.61 -7.74 21.88
C PRO A 3 3.41 -7.27 21.05
N ASN A 4 2.54 -6.50 21.69
CA ASN A 4 1.38 -5.83 21.10
C ASN A 4 1.74 -5.20 19.75
N SER A 5 1.24 -5.77 18.67
CA SER A 5 1.37 -5.26 17.31
C SER A 5 0.40 -4.10 17.13
N SER A 6 0.84 -2.90 17.51
CA SER A 6 0.16 -1.65 17.21
C SER A 6 0.04 -1.48 15.69
N ILE A 7 -1.12 -1.92 15.19
CA ILE A 7 -1.98 -1.32 14.16
C ILE A 7 -1.21 -0.49 13.14
N LEU A 8 -0.67 -1.24 12.19
CA LEU A 8 -0.19 -0.74 10.92
C LEU A 8 -1.44 -0.45 10.05
N LYS A 9 -1.61 0.81 9.55
CA LYS A 9 -2.45 1.19 8.34
C LYS A 9 -1.69 1.63 7.03
N ILE A 10 -1.94 1.00 5.84
CA ILE A 10 -1.79 1.48 4.41
C ILE A 10 -0.82 0.73 3.40
N TRP A 11 -1.37 0.18 2.29
CA TRP A 11 -0.69 -0.20 0.99
C TRP A 11 -0.61 0.99 0.01
N ILE A 12 -0.10 2.11 0.49
CA ILE A 12 0.22 3.25 -0.34
C ILE A 12 1.55 3.71 0.21
N ILE A 13 2.59 3.70 -0.63
CA ILE A 13 3.72 4.60 -0.39
C ILE A 13 3.12 5.98 -0.62
N THR A 14 2.44 6.53 0.39
CA THR A 14 1.92 7.89 0.34
C THR A 14 3.11 8.77 0.63
N LEU A 15 3.93 8.98 -0.41
CA LEU A 15 4.93 10.03 -0.38
C LEU A 15 4.13 11.34 -0.46
N PHE A 16 3.79 11.86 0.71
CA PHE A 16 3.22 13.20 0.87
C PHE A 16 4.33 14.20 0.53
N LEU A 17 4.50 14.48 -0.76
CA LEU A 17 5.19 15.67 -1.22
C LEU A 17 4.15 16.78 -1.38
N ILE A 18 4.00 17.56 -0.31
CA ILE A 18 3.60 18.98 -0.37
C ILE A 18 2.22 19.24 -1.01
N THR A 19 1.14 18.84 -0.37
CA THR A 19 -0.19 19.42 -0.67
C THR A 19 -0.71 20.38 0.41
N GLY A 20 0.06 20.61 1.48
CA GLY A 20 -0.35 21.50 2.56
C GLY A 20 0.82 22.07 3.35
N LEU A 21 1.61 22.97 2.74
CA LEU A 21 2.43 23.90 3.51
C LEU A 21 1.58 25.11 3.90
N ALA A 22 0.59 24.89 4.77
CA ALA A 22 0.09 25.97 5.63
C ALA A 22 1.16 26.17 6.70
N VAL A 23 2.10 27.08 6.46
CA VAL A 23 3.25 27.35 7.33
C VAL A 23 2.77 28.05 8.59
N SER A 24 2.56 27.30 9.67
CA SER A 24 2.30 27.87 10.99
C SER A 24 3.62 28.33 11.66
N GLY A 25 3.88 29.63 11.62
CA GLY A 25 4.45 30.44 12.71
C GLY A 25 5.91 30.28 13.18
N ALA A 26 6.63 29.20 12.85
CA ALA A 26 8.04 29.08 13.21
C ALA A 26 8.94 29.43 12.01
N ALA A 27 9.92 30.30 12.22
CA ALA A 27 10.87 30.79 11.20
C ALA A 27 11.82 29.69 10.72
N ALA A 28 11.31 28.71 9.97
CA ALA A 28 12.13 27.81 9.18
C ALA A 28 12.85 28.63 8.08
N PRO A 29 14.09 28.28 7.72
CA PRO A 29 14.80 28.95 6.62
C PRO A 29 13.93 28.88 5.36
N ALA A 30 13.54 30.04 4.84
CA ALA A 30 12.76 30.13 3.62
C ALA A 30 13.64 29.71 2.43
N ILE A 31 13.13 28.82 1.58
CA ILE A 31 13.80 28.48 0.31
C ILE A 31 13.69 29.70 -0.59
N ASP A 32 14.81 30.22 -1.07
CA ASP A 32 14.84 31.31 -2.04
C ASP A 32 14.41 30.79 -3.41
N ILE A 33 13.12 30.88 -3.74
CA ILE A 33 12.51 30.40 -5.00
C ILE A 33 12.04 31.60 -5.81
N THR A 34 12.44 31.67 -7.08
CA THR A 34 12.01 32.75 -7.98
C THR A 34 10.49 32.69 -8.27
N PRO A 35 9.84 33.81 -8.62
CA PRO A 35 8.42 33.80 -9.00
C PRO A 35 8.09 32.80 -10.12
N HIS A 36 8.98 32.69 -11.11
CA HIS A 36 8.84 31.75 -12.23
C HIS A 36 8.92 30.28 -11.75
N GLN A 37 9.93 29.92 -10.96
CA GLN A 37 10.03 28.56 -10.39
C GLN A 37 8.80 28.21 -9.54
N LYS A 38 8.28 29.18 -8.77
CA LYS A 38 7.06 29.00 -7.97
C LYS A 38 5.84 28.69 -8.84
N GLU A 39 5.69 29.36 -9.97
CA GLU A 39 4.62 29.08 -10.94
C GLU A 39 4.79 27.68 -11.56
N GLN A 40 6.00 27.31 -11.97
CA GLN A 40 6.30 25.97 -12.49
C GLN A 40 6.01 24.86 -11.48
N LEU A 41 6.42 25.03 -10.22
CA LEU A 41 6.13 24.07 -9.15
C LEU A 41 4.64 23.96 -8.86
N LYS A 42 3.89 25.07 -8.93
CA LYS A 42 2.44 25.06 -8.74
C LYS A 42 1.75 24.28 -9.87
N ALA A 43 2.12 24.56 -11.12
CA ALA A 43 1.59 23.83 -12.27
C ALA A 43 1.91 22.34 -12.20
N LEU A 44 3.16 21.99 -11.86
CA LEU A 44 3.60 20.61 -11.65
C LEU A 44 2.78 19.92 -10.54
N ALA A 45 2.57 20.60 -9.40
CA ALA A 45 1.81 20.03 -8.29
C ALA A 45 0.35 19.76 -8.68
N THR A 46 -0.30 20.65 -9.43
CA THR A 46 -1.66 20.45 -9.93
C THR A 46 -1.75 19.25 -10.88
N ASP A 47 -0.83 19.16 -11.85
CA ASP A 47 -0.79 18.06 -12.82
C ASP A 47 -0.52 16.71 -12.13
N THR A 48 0.52 16.63 -11.29
CA THR A 48 0.86 15.43 -10.52
C THR A 48 -0.30 15.02 -9.62
N ARG A 49 -0.94 15.96 -8.93
CA ARG A 49 -2.10 15.67 -8.08
C ARG A 49 -3.22 15.03 -8.88
N SER A 50 -3.61 15.62 -10.01
CA SER A 50 -4.68 15.11 -10.85
C SER A 50 -4.40 13.68 -11.35
N LYS A 51 -3.18 13.43 -11.84
CA LYS A 51 -2.74 12.10 -12.29
C LYS A 51 -2.77 11.08 -11.15
N MET A 52 -2.21 11.42 -9.99
CA MET A 52 -2.18 10.51 -8.85
C MET A 52 -3.57 10.26 -8.25
N GLU A 53 -4.45 11.25 -8.26
CA GLU A 53 -5.83 11.13 -7.77
C GLU A 53 -6.63 10.17 -8.66
N HIS A 54 -6.53 10.32 -9.98
CA HIS A 54 -7.13 9.39 -10.93
C HIS A 54 -6.70 7.94 -10.69
N GLU A 55 -5.39 7.70 -10.56
CA GLU A 55 -4.87 6.34 -10.35
C GLU A 55 -5.19 5.79 -8.95
N ARG A 56 -5.28 6.64 -7.92
CA ARG A 56 -5.74 6.24 -6.58
C ARG A 56 -7.20 5.82 -6.60
N ASP A 57 -8.05 6.52 -7.33
CA ASP A 57 -9.46 6.16 -7.49
C ASP A 57 -9.62 4.84 -8.23
N ASN A 58 -8.91 4.66 -9.35
CA ASN A 58 -8.88 3.38 -10.09
C ASN A 58 -8.44 2.23 -9.18
N LEU A 59 -7.38 2.43 -8.42
CA LEU A 59 -6.86 1.44 -7.47
C LEU A 59 -7.87 1.13 -6.36
N ARG A 60 -8.53 2.14 -5.79
CA ARG A 60 -9.55 1.99 -4.75
C ARG A 60 -10.74 1.18 -5.28
N HIS A 61 -11.28 1.55 -6.44
CA HIS A 61 -12.40 0.85 -7.06
C HIS A 61 -12.06 -0.60 -7.38
N ALA A 62 -10.93 -0.86 -8.04
CA ALA A 62 -10.52 -2.22 -8.39
C ALA A 62 -10.31 -3.11 -7.15
N ARG A 63 -9.79 -2.55 -6.05
CA ARG A 63 -9.66 -3.27 -4.77
C ARG A 63 -11.02 -3.58 -4.14
N MET A 64 -11.94 -2.62 -4.11
CA MET A 64 -13.31 -2.85 -3.60
C MET A 64 -14.02 -3.95 -4.40
N GLU A 65 -13.93 -3.89 -5.73
CA GLU A 65 -14.47 -4.92 -6.61
C GLU A 65 -13.83 -6.30 -6.34
N LEU A 66 -12.51 -6.35 -6.14
CA LEU A 66 -11.79 -7.59 -5.85
C LEU A 66 -12.20 -8.18 -4.50
N THR A 67 -12.34 -7.34 -3.47
CA THR A 67 -12.87 -7.76 -2.16
C THR A 67 -14.28 -8.34 -2.31
N GLN A 68 -15.14 -7.71 -3.09
CA GLN A 68 -16.50 -8.21 -3.36
C GLN A 68 -16.50 -9.55 -4.12
N VAL A 69 -15.59 -9.74 -5.08
CA VAL A 69 -15.45 -11.03 -5.76
C VAL A 69 -14.95 -12.10 -4.78
N TYR A 70 -14.04 -11.75 -3.88
CA TYR A 70 -13.54 -12.66 -2.86
C TYR A 70 -14.55 -12.98 -1.76
N SER A 71 -15.62 -12.21 -1.54
CA SER A 71 -16.69 -12.60 -0.61
C SER A 71 -17.63 -13.66 -1.16
N ASN A 72 -17.62 -13.91 -2.48
CA ASN A 72 -18.47 -14.93 -3.10
C ASN A 72 -17.81 -16.31 -3.02
N TYR A 73 -18.60 -17.35 -2.70
CA TYR A 73 -18.08 -18.73 -2.66
C TYR A 73 -17.61 -19.19 -4.05
N ASN A 74 -18.48 -19.08 -5.06
CA ASN A 74 -18.14 -19.36 -6.45
C ASN A 74 -17.34 -18.20 -7.02
N ILE A 75 -16.02 -18.37 -7.06
CA ILE A 75 -15.10 -17.33 -7.52
C ILE A 75 -15.01 -17.31 -9.05
N ASP A 76 -15.23 -16.13 -9.64
CA ASP A 76 -14.95 -15.91 -11.06
C ASP A 76 -13.46 -15.61 -11.23
N GLU A 77 -12.67 -16.63 -11.57
CA GLU A 77 -11.23 -16.50 -11.74
C GLU A 77 -10.82 -15.55 -12.87
N HIS A 78 -11.63 -15.42 -13.92
CA HIS A 78 -11.36 -14.50 -15.01
C HIS A 78 -11.50 -13.06 -14.54
N LYS A 79 -12.58 -12.77 -13.82
CA LYS A 79 -12.79 -11.45 -13.20
C LYS A 79 -11.71 -11.11 -12.19
N VAL A 80 -11.28 -12.08 -11.36
CA VAL A 80 -10.16 -11.87 -10.43
C VAL A 80 -8.88 -11.48 -11.16
N LYS A 81 -8.50 -12.20 -12.22
CA LYS A 81 -7.30 -11.88 -13.01
C LYS A 81 -7.38 -10.49 -13.62
N ALA A 82 -8.51 -10.12 -14.22
CA ALA A 82 -8.72 -8.79 -14.78
C ALA A 82 -8.60 -7.68 -13.72
N LEU A 83 -9.15 -7.91 -12.52
CA LEU A 83 -9.02 -6.97 -11.40
C LEU A 83 -7.59 -6.87 -10.87
N GLN A 84 -6.86 -7.98 -10.80
CA GLN A 84 -5.45 -7.98 -10.42
C GLN A 84 -4.59 -7.18 -11.41
N GLU A 85 -4.86 -7.33 -12.72
CA GLU A 85 -4.19 -6.56 -13.76
C GLU A 85 -4.47 -5.06 -13.60
N ARG A 86 -5.75 -4.65 -13.45
CA ARG A 86 -6.13 -3.25 -13.17
C ARG A 86 -5.42 -2.67 -11.95
N ILE A 87 -5.36 -3.43 -10.85
CA ILE A 87 -4.65 -3.05 -9.62
C ILE A 87 -3.16 -2.85 -9.92
N SER A 88 -2.53 -3.82 -10.58
CA SER A 88 -1.09 -3.78 -10.87
C SER A 88 -0.71 -2.62 -11.79
N THR A 89 -1.52 -2.34 -12.82
CA THR A 89 -1.34 -1.21 -13.74
C THR A 89 -1.47 0.12 -13.01
N SER A 90 -2.51 0.30 -12.19
CA SER A 90 -2.69 1.54 -11.42
C SER A 90 -1.53 1.77 -10.43
N GLN A 91 -1.02 0.69 -9.80
CA GLN A 91 0.14 0.77 -8.92
C GLN A 91 1.42 1.15 -9.68
N LEU A 92 1.64 0.60 -10.87
CA LEU A 92 2.77 0.95 -11.73
C LEU A 92 2.70 2.41 -12.18
N ASN A 93 1.52 2.86 -12.61
CA ASN A 93 1.28 4.25 -13.00
C ASN A 93 1.55 5.22 -11.85
N LEU A 94 1.15 4.90 -10.62
CA LEU A 94 1.48 5.70 -9.44
C LEU A 94 2.98 5.80 -9.18
N LEU A 95 3.71 4.69 -9.32
CA LEU A 95 5.17 4.68 -9.15
C LEU A 95 5.87 5.53 -10.21
N ASN A 96 5.42 5.44 -11.46
CA ASN A 96 5.96 6.23 -12.58
C ASN A 96 5.62 7.71 -12.46
N ALA A 97 4.37 8.07 -12.14
CA ALA A 97 3.97 9.46 -11.90
C ALA A 97 4.80 10.10 -10.77
N HIS A 98 5.14 9.32 -9.75
CA HIS A 98 6.04 9.77 -8.69
C HIS A 98 7.46 10.03 -9.21
N LEU A 99 8.03 9.11 -9.99
CA LEU A 99 9.35 9.29 -10.60
C LEU A 99 9.40 10.53 -11.51
N ASP A 100 8.39 10.72 -12.34
CA ASP A 100 8.31 11.86 -13.25
C ASP A 100 8.24 13.18 -12.47
N ASN A 101 7.45 13.23 -11.39
CA ASN A 101 7.39 14.38 -10.49
C ASN A 101 8.75 14.66 -9.82
N GLU A 102 9.46 13.61 -9.39
CA GLU A 102 10.80 13.71 -8.81
C GLU A 102 11.82 14.29 -9.80
N ILE A 103 11.79 13.86 -11.06
CA ILE A 103 12.64 14.40 -12.14
C ILE A 103 12.29 15.87 -12.41
N ALA A 104 10.99 16.19 -12.53
CA ALA A 104 10.53 17.54 -12.83
C ALA A 104 10.91 18.54 -11.73
N ILE A 105 10.78 18.19 -10.45
CA ILE A 105 11.21 19.04 -9.33
C ILE A 105 12.70 19.41 -9.46
N ARG A 106 13.56 18.44 -9.80
CA ARG A 106 15.01 18.68 -9.97
C ARG A 106 15.35 19.51 -11.19
N SER A 107 14.50 19.50 -12.22
CA SER A 107 14.68 20.36 -13.38
C SER A 107 14.31 21.82 -13.10
N ILE A 108 13.44 22.06 -12.11
CA ILE A 108 12.98 23.40 -11.72
C ILE A 108 13.90 24.01 -10.66
N LEU A 109 14.31 23.22 -9.67
CA LEU A 109 15.10 23.67 -8.52
C LEU A 109 16.60 23.49 -8.76
N SER A 110 17.41 24.40 -8.22
CA SER A 110 18.85 24.17 -8.06
C SER A 110 19.11 23.09 -7.00
N GLN A 111 20.36 22.60 -6.95
CA GLN A 111 20.77 21.62 -5.95
C GLN A 111 20.54 22.12 -4.52
N ASP A 112 20.99 23.35 -4.21
CA ASP A 112 20.83 23.91 -2.86
C ASP A 112 19.35 24.12 -2.48
N GLN A 113 18.52 24.54 -3.43
CA GLN A 113 17.08 24.69 -3.23
C GLN A 113 16.41 23.33 -2.96
N PHE A 114 16.78 22.30 -3.73
CA PHE A 114 16.29 20.94 -3.54
C PHE A 114 16.70 20.36 -2.20
N ASP A 115 17.97 20.52 -1.80
CA ASP A 115 18.47 20.02 -0.52
C ASP A 115 17.75 20.71 0.64
N THR A 116 17.54 22.03 0.56
CA THR A 116 16.74 22.78 1.54
C THR A 116 15.30 22.28 1.59
N LEU A 117 14.66 22.07 0.43
CA LEU A 117 13.32 21.49 0.33
C LEU A 117 13.25 20.12 1.00
N ARG A 118 14.23 19.25 0.75
CA ARG A 118 14.31 17.92 1.38
C ARG A 118 14.49 18.01 2.87
N HIS A 119 15.34 18.91 3.36
CA HIS A 119 15.51 19.13 4.79
C HIS A 119 14.22 19.59 5.49
N MET A 120 13.42 20.43 4.83
CA MET A 120 12.12 20.88 5.35
C MET A 120 11.08 19.75 5.42
N ILE A 121 11.08 18.84 4.43
CA ILE A 121 10.10 17.75 4.34
C ILE A 121 10.50 16.55 5.22
N ASN A 122 11.79 16.39 5.51
CA ASN A 122 12.33 15.19 6.14
C ASN A 122 12.52 15.20 7.69
N PRO A 123 12.10 16.20 8.51
CA PRO A 123 12.41 16.17 9.95
C PRO A 123 11.59 15.12 10.72
N ARG A 124 10.51 14.58 10.12
CA ARG A 124 9.68 13.51 10.70
C ARG A 124 9.66 12.22 9.87
N GLY A 125 10.32 12.21 8.70
CA GLY A 125 10.18 11.17 7.67
C GLY A 125 11.16 10.00 7.80
N ARG A 126 12.43 10.23 8.16
CA ARG A 126 13.46 9.16 8.17
C ARG A 126 13.19 8.02 9.17
N ASN A 127 12.50 8.32 10.27
CA ASN A 127 12.12 7.32 11.28
C ASN A 127 10.70 6.77 11.11
N ARG A 128 9.90 7.31 10.19
CA ARG A 128 8.68 6.60 9.77
C ARG A 128 9.15 5.42 8.96
N ARG A 129 9.23 4.25 9.62
CA ARG A 129 9.34 2.96 8.93
C ARG A 129 8.38 3.03 7.76
N MET A 130 8.88 2.78 6.54
CA MET A 130 8.04 2.57 5.37
C MET A 130 7.21 1.33 5.68
N LEU A 131 6.08 1.55 6.35
CA LEU A 131 5.17 0.49 6.69
C LEU A 131 4.47 0.15 5.37
N VAL A 132 5.00 -0.86 4.68
CA VAL A 132 4.29 -1.59 3.63
C VAL A 132 3.25 -2.41 4.36
N GLN A 133 1.98 -2.24 4.03
CA GLN A 133 0.96 -2.86 4.86
C GLN A 133 -0.14 -3.56 4.10
N PRO A 134 -0.59 -4.73 4.56
CA PRO A 134 -1.62 -5.53 3.89
C PRO A 134 -2.93 -4.76 3.63
N PRO A 135 -3.79 -5.13 2.66
CA PRO A 135 -5.17 -4.65 2.66
C PRO A 135 -5.80 -5.13 3.97
N VAL A 136 -6.81 -4.43 4.49
CA VAL A 136 -7.35 -4.69 5.84
C VAL A 136 -7.78 -6.16 5.99
N GLU A 137 -8.29 -6.75 4.91
CA GLU A 137 -8.67 -8.16 4.83
C GLU A 137 -7.46 -9.10 4.97
N GLU A 138 -6.32 -8.75 4.38
CA GLU A 138 -5.10 -9.56 4.51
C GLU A 138 -4.44 -9.42 5.89
N ALA A 139 -4.56 -8.24 6.50
CA ALA A 139 -4.13 -8.03 7.88
C ALA A 139 -4.99 -8.83 8.85
N ALA A 140 -6.31 -8.93 8.59
CA ALA A 140 -7.20 -9.82 9.33
C ALA A 140 -6.66 -11.25 9.26
N PHE A 141 -6.31 -11.77 8.08
CA PHE A 141 -5.77 -13.12 7.95
C PHE A 141 -4.47 -13.38 8.71
N ASP A 142 -3.65 -12.37 9.01
CA ASP A 142 -2.45 -12.57 9.84
C ASP A 142 -2.79 -12.74 11.34
N HIS A 143 -4.00 -12.34 11.76
CA HIS A 143 -4.57 -12.60 13.09
C HIS A 143 -5.38 -13.90 13.15
N PHE A 144 -5.58 -14.55 12.00
CA PHE A 144 -6.29 -15.82 11.88
C PHE A 144 -5.26 -16.93 11.57
N PRO A 145 -5.27 -18.08 12.25
CA PRO A 145 -6.35 -18.64 13.07
C PRO A 145 -6.52 -18.05 14.47
N ASN A 146 -7.75 -17.67 14.84
CA ASN A 146 -8.19 -17.71 16.24
C ASN A 146 -9.04 -18.98 16.40
N LYS A 147 -8.73 -19.80 17.41
CA LYS A 147 -9.46 -21.03 17.72
C LYS A 147 -10.97 -20.78 17.87
N GLU A 148 -11.35 -19.67 18.51
CA GLU A 148 -12.75 -19.30 18.73
C GLU A 148 -13.53 -19.16 17.41
N ILE A 149 -12.89 -18.67 16.36
CA ILE A 149 -13.50 -18.52 15.04
C ILE A 149 -13.62 -19.88 14.34
N PHE A 150 -12.64 -20.77 14.51
CA PHE A 150 -12.71 -22.11 13.93
C PHE A 150 -13.80 -22.96 14.59
N ASP A 151 -13.95 -22.81 15.91
CA ASP A 151 -15.04 -23.41 16.67
C ASP A 151 -16.41 -22.86 16.21
N SER A 152 -16.53 -21.54 15.97
CA SER A 152 -17.80 -20.90 15.57
C SER A 152 -18.28 -21.27 14.15
N ILE A 153 -17.35 -21.50 13.22
CA ILE A 153 -17.68 -21.94 11.86
C ILE A 153 -17.92 -23.45 11.76
N GLY A 154 -17.57 -24.22 12.80
CA GLY A 154 -17.79 -25.67 12.87
C GLY A 154 -16.87 -26.45 11.93
N LEU A 155 -15.56 -26.20 12.00
CA LEU A 155 -14.58 -26.98 11.23
C LEU A 155 -14.39 -28.37 11.83
N THR A 156 -14.14 -29.36 10.98
CA THR A 156 -13.58 -30.65 11.42
C THR A 156 -12.08 -30.49 11.73
N PRO A 157 -11.50 -31.34 12.60
CA PRO A 157 -10.06 -31.27 12.90
C PRO A 157 -9.16 -31.35 11.66
N ASP A 158 -9.58 -32.08 10.64
CA ASP A 158 -8.82 -32.21 9.39
C ASP A 158 -8.92 -30.93 8.53
N GLN A 159 -10.09 -30.28 8.49
CA GLN A 159 -10.25 -28.96 7.87
C GLN A 159 -9.42 -27.89 8.58
N GLU A 160 -9.42 -27.86 9.92
CA GLU A 160 -8.60 -26.92 10.70
C GLU A 160 -7.13 -27.03 10.34
N LYS A 161 -6.60 -28.26 10.30
CA LYS A 161 -5.21 -28.53 9.92
C LYS A 161 -4.91 -28.04 8.50
N ARG A 162 -5.81 -28.27 7.55
CA ARG A 162 -5.67 -27.82 6.16
C ARG A 162 -5.72 -26.28 6.06
N ILE A 163 -6.63 -25.62 6.75
CA ILE A 163 -6.75 -24.15 6.77
C ILE A 163 -5.55 -23.52 7.45
N ALA A 164 -5.10 -24.05 8.58
CA ALA A 164 -3.89 -23.57 9.26
C ALA A 164 -2.68 -23.61 8.32
N LYS A 165 -2.56 -24.64 7.48
CA LYS A 165 -1.51 -24.72 6.43
C LYS A 165 -1.70 -23.67 5.34
N VAL A 166 -2.92 -23.37 4.93
CA VAL A 166 -3.25 -22.35 3.90
C VAL A 166 -3.02 -20.93 4.40
N LEU A 167 -3.35 -20.64 5.66
CA LEU A 167 -3.23 -19.32 6.28
C LEU A 167 -1.81 -19.02 6.76
N LYS A 168 -1.02 -20.05 7.12
CA LYS A 168 0.37 -19.87 7.51
C LYS A 168 1.13 -19.10 6.44
N ILE A 169 1.74 -17.98 6.84
CA ILE A 169 2.61 -17.19 5.96
C ILE A 169 3.70 -18.12 5.42
N ASN A 170 3.61 -18.43 4.11
CA ASN A 170 4.66 -19.17 3.43
C ASN A 170 5.95 -18.33 3.44
N GLN A 171 7.10 -18.97 3.65
CA GLN A 171 8.42 -18.35 3.52
C GLN A 171 8.57 -17.50 2.25
N ASN A 172 7.95 -17.90 1.14
CA ASN A 172 7.95 -17.12 -0.10
C ASN A 172 7.24 -15.77 0.06
N ARG A 173 6.06 -15.72 0.70
CA ARG A 173 5.34 -14.46 0.97
C ARG A 173 6.17 -13.54 1.88
N ALA A 174 6.77 -14.10 2.93
CA ALA A 174 7.65 -13.33 3.82
C ALA A 174 8.85 -12.73 3.08
N LYS A 175 9.50 -13.51 2.20
CA LYS A 175 10.60 -13.02 1.34
C LYS A 175 10.17 -11.88 0.42
N VAL A 176 8.99 -11.99 -0.20
CA VAL A 176 8.44 -10.93 -1.07
C VAL A 176 8.18 -9.65 -0.28
N ILE A 177 7.59 -9.75 0.92
CA ILE A 177 7.37 -8.59 1.80
C ILE A 177 8.69 -7.91 2.20
N GLU A 178 9.70 -8.69 2.59
CA GLU A 178 11.02 -8.16 2.92
C GLU A 178 11.71 -7.48 1.72
N LYS A 179 11.56 -8.05 0.52
CA LYS A 179 12.07 -7.46 -0.71
C LYS A 179 11.37 -6.14 -1.05
N LEU A 180 10.04 -6.08 -0.93
CA LEU A 180 9.26 -4.86 -1.08
C LEU A 180 9.73 -3.76 -0.13
N ARG A 181 9.92 -4.10 1.17
CA ARG A 181 10.43 -3.14 2.17
C ARG A 181 11.80 -2.60 1.80
N ARG A 182 12.71 -3.49 1.41
CA ARG A 182 14.08 -3.13 1.01
C ARG A 182 14.09 -2.22 -0.23
N ASN A 183 13.40 -2.62 -1.28
CA ASN A 183 13.35 -1.86 -2.53
C ASN A 183 12.69 -0.49 -2.32
N SER A 184 11.62 -0.44 -1.51
CA SER A 184 10.95 0.82 -1.15
C SER A 184 11.90 1.75 -0.39
N LYS A 185 12.70 1.22 0.54
CA LYS A 185 13.72 2.00 1.23
C LYS A 185 14.79 2.51 0.26
N GLN A 186 15.32 1.65 -0.60
CA GLN A 186 16.31 2.04 -1.63
C GLN A 186 15.76 3.13 -2.56
N MET A 187 14.47 3.07 -2.91
CA MET A 187 13.81 4.10 -3.70
C MET A 187 13.80 5.46 -3.00
N LEU A 188 13.47 5.49 -1.70
CA LEU A 188 13.55 6.74 -0.92
C LEU A 188 14.96 7.28 -0.84
N ASP A 189 15.92 6.40 -0.62
CA ASP A 189 17.33 6.78 -0.54
C ASP A 189 17.77 7.39 -1.88
N LEU A 190 17.38 6.82 -3.04
CA LEU A 190 17.60 7.42 -4.34
C LEU A 190 16.92 8.80 -4.49
N TYR A 191 15.64 8.91 -4.12
CA TYR A 191 14.88 10.17 -4.21
C TYR A 191 15.38 11.25 -3.25
N SER A 192 16.20 10.90 -2.26
CA SER A 192 16.82 11.87 -1.37
C SER A 192 18.00 12.61 -2.01
N ASN A 193 18.59 12.08 -3.08
CA ASN A 193 19.73 12.67 -3.77
C ASN A 193 19.29 13.61 -4.91
N TYR A 194 19.97 14.74 -5.08
CA TYR A 194 19.72 15.65 -6.20
C TYR A 194 20.02 14.97 -7.55
N ASN A 195 21.19 14.33 -7.68
CA ASN A 195 21.57 13.57 -8.87
C ASN A 195 20.86 12.21 -8.91
N LEU A 196 19.59 12.22 -9.30
CA LEU A 196 18.77 11.02 -9.37
C LEU A 196 19.22 10.11 -10.50
N ASP A 197 19.66 8.90 -10.16
CA ASP A 197 19.84 7.83 -11.14
C ASP A 197 18.47 7.28 -11.58
N THR A 198 17.94 7.85 -12.67
CA THR A 198 16.66 7.45 -13.24
C THR A 198 16.62 5.98 -13.67
N ALA A 199 17.76 5.43 -14.12
CA ALA A 199 17.82 4.04 -14.56
C ALA A 199 17.73 3.09 -13.35
N ALA A 200 18.42 3.41 -12.26
CA ALA A 200 18.28 2.67 -11.00
C ALA A 200 16.86 2.79 -10.42
N ALA A 201 16.26 3.98 -10.46
CA ALA A 201 14.88 4.18 -10.03
C ALA A 201 13.89 3.32 -10.83
N LYS A 202 13.97 3.32 -12.16
CA LYS A 202 13.12 2.46 -13.02
C LYS A 202 13.27 0.98 -12.69
N LYS A 203 14.50 0.49 -12.51
CA LYS A 203 14.75 -0.90 -12.08
C LYS A 203 14.09 -1.23 -10.75
N LEU A 204 14.12 -0.30 -9.79
CA LEU A 204 13.44 -0.47 -8.51
C LEU A 204 11.91 -0.46 -8.65
N ILE A 205 11.36 0.40 -9.52
CA ILE A 205 9.92 0.43 -9.83
C ILE A 205 9.48 -0.92 -10.39
N ASP A 206 10.20 -1.43 -11.40
CA ASP A 206 9.91 -2.73 -12.00
C ASP A 206 9.98 -3.85 -10.96
N SER A 207 11.02 -3.87 -10.12
CA SER A 207 11.12 -4.89 -9.07
C SER A 207 10.00 -4.79 -8.04
N ILE A 208 9.62 -3.58 -7.61
CA ILE A 208 8.50 -3.38 -6.68
C ILE A 208 7.20 -3.87 -7.31
N HIS A 209 6.96 -3.53 -8.57
CA HIS A 209 5.77 -3.92 -9.30
C HIS A 209 5.66 -5.45 -9.46
N GLN A 210 6.76 -6.13 -9.83
CA GLN A 210 6.79 -7.59 -9.90
C GLN A 210 6.50 -8.25 -8.55
N ASP A 211 7.04 -7.71 -7.46
CA ASP A 211 6.79 -8.20 -6.12
C ASP A 211 5.33 -7.96 -5.66
N GLN A 212 4.70 -6.85 -6.08
CA GLN A 212 3.27 -6.58 -5.86
C GLN A 212 2.38 -7.59 -6.62
N ILE A 213 2.70 -7.90 -7.87
CA ILE A 213 2.00 -8.95 -8.64
C ILE A 213 2.13 -10.30 -7.95
N ALA A 214 3.32 -10.65 -7.45
CA ALA A 214 3.54 -11.90 -6.73
C ALA A 214 2.66 -11.99 -5.46
N MET A 215 2.49 -10.87 -4.74
CA MET A 215 1.57 -10.80 -3.59
C MET A 215 0.11 -11.01 -3.99
N LEU A 216 -0.36 -10.36 -5.05
CA LEU A 216 -1.73 -10.54 -5.56
C LEU A 216 -1.98 -12.01 -5.95
N ASN A 217 -1.04 -12.64 -6.65
CA ASN A 217 -1.12 -14.05 -7.01
C ASN A 217 -1.15 -14.97 -5.79
N ALA A 218 -0.32 -14.70 -4.78
CA ALA A 218 -0.34 -15.45 -3.53
C ALA A 218 -1.68 -15.31 -2.79
N GLN A 219 -2.28 -14.13 -2.79
CA GLN A 219 -3.62 -13.89 -2.23
C GLN A 219 -4.69 -14.68 -2.99
N ARG A 220 -4.69 -14.66 -4.32
CA ARG A 220 -5.62 -15.46 -5.15
C ARG A 220 -5.52 -16.95 -4.83
N ASN A 221 -4.31 -17.49 -4.82
CA ASN A 221 -4.08 -18.91 -4.54
C ASN A 221 -4.58 -19.30 -3.14
N ARG A 222 -4.40 -18.42 -2.15
CA ARG A 222 -4.96 -18.61 -0.81
C ARG A 222 -6.49 -18.66 -0.82
N GLN A 223 -7.12 -17.74 -1.55
CA GLN A 223 -8.58 -17.67 -1.69
C GLN A 223 -9.18 -18.93 -2.35
N VAL A 224 -8.53 -19.45 -3.39
CA VAL A 224 -8.90 -20.73 -4.03
C VAL A 224 -8.71 -21.89 -3.05
N ALA A 225 -7.57 -21.94 -2.35
CA ALA A 225 -7.29 -23.01 -1.40
C ALA A 225 -8.29 -23.03 -0.23
N LEU A 226 -8.70 -21.88 0.31
CA LEU A 226 -9.73 -21.80 1.35
C LEU A 226 -11.06 -22.42 0.88
N ARG A 227 -11.49 -22.11 -0.34
CA ARG A 227 -12.73 -22.67 -0.93
C ARG A 227 -12.65 -24.17 -1.17
N SER A 228 -11.46 -24.71 -1.41
CA SER A 228 -11.26 -26.17 -1.56
C SER A 228 -11.33 -26.95 -0.23
N VAL A 229 -11.34 -26.24 0.91
CA VAL A 229 -11.41 -26.85 2.25
C VAL A 229 -12.77 -26.60 2.90
N LEU A 230 -13.33 -25.41 2.70
CA LEU A 230 -14.56 -24.95 3.33
C LEU A 230 -15.79 -25.28 2.49
N SER A 231 -16.89 -25.67 3.15
CA SER A 231 -18.21 -25.63 2.53
C SER A 231 -18.65 -24.19 2.27
N GLN A 232 -19.68 -24.01 1.46
CA GLN A 232 -20.25 -22.68 1.20
C GLN A 232 -20.68 -21.97 2.49
N ASP A 233 -21.39 -22.67 3.38
CA ASP A 233 -21.87 -22.10 4.64
C ASP A 233 -20.70 -21.73 5.58
N GLN A 234 -19.69 -22.61 5.69
CA GLN A 234 -18.51 -22.34 6.51
C GLN A 234 -17.72 -21.13 5.97
N PHE A 235 -17.61 -21.01 4.64
CA PHE A 235 -16.96 -19.88 3.98
C PHE A 235 -17.69 -18.56 4.24
N GLN A 236 -19.02 -18.56 4.15
CA GLN A 236 -19.83 -17.38 4.46
C GLN A 236 -19.67 -16.94 5.92
N LYS A 237 -19.72 -17.89 6.87
CA LYS A 237 -19.48 -17.59 8.29
C LYS A 237 -18.09 -17.02 8.54
N LEU A 238 -17.06 -17.59 7.91
CA LEU A 238 -15.69 -17.06 8.01
C LEU A 238 -15.61 -15.60 7.52
N HIS A 239 -16.27 -15.27 6.41
CA HIS A 239 -16.32 -13.90 5.91
C HIS A 239 -17.08 -12.94 6.84
N GLN A 240 -18.15 -13.40 7.49
CA GLN A 240 -18.88 -12.62 8.48
C GLN A 240 -18.00 -12.32 9.71
N GLU A 241 -17.26 -13.31 10.21
CA GLU A 241 -16.34 -13.12 11.33
C GLU A 241 -15.18 -12.17 10.97
N ILE A 242 -14.63 -12.27 9.76
CA ILE A 242 -13.63 -11.31 9.27
C ILE A 242 -14.22 -9.90 9.19
N ALA A 243 -15.42 -9.74 8.62
CA ALA A 243 -16.06 -8.43 8.51
C ALA A 243 -16.34 -7.81 9.89
N LYS A 244 -16.79 -8.63 10.85
CA LYS A 244 -16.99 -8.23 12.25
C LYS A 244 -15.68 -7.78 12.89
N TRP A 245 -14.61 -8.57 12.78
CA TRP A 245 -13.29 -8.21 13.29
C TRP A 245 -12.80 -6.88 12.70
N ILE A 246 -12.96 -6.68 11.39
CA ILE A 246 -12.60 -5.43 10.71
C ILE A 246 -13.40 -4.26 11.28
N ALA A 247 -14.71 -4.41 11.49
CA ALA A 247 -15.56 -3.36 12.05
C ALA A 247 -15.14 -2.99 13.48
N GLU A 248 -14.80 -3.98 14.32
CA GLU A 248 -14.37 -3.77 15.70
C GLU A 248 -12.98 -3.11 15.81
N HIS A 249 -12.07 -3.40 14.89
CA HIS A 249 -10.68 -2.91 14.92
C HIS A 249 -10.46 -1.68 14.03
N ARG A 250 -11.47 -1.25 13.28
CA ARG A 250 -11.44 0.01 12.54
C ARG A 250 -11.56 1.16 13.54
N HIS A 251 -10.42 1.62 14.05
CA HIS A 251 -10.38 2.81 14.92
C HIS A 251 -11.09 3.99 14.23
N PRO A 252 -12.08 4.65 14.88
CA PRO A 252 -12.78 5.82 14.34
C PRO A 252 -11.89 7.08 14.19
N GLN A 253 -10.58 6.95 14.41
CA GLN A 253 -9.63 8.04 14.59
C GLN A 253 -9.12 8.73 13.30
N GLN A 254 -9.76 8.58 12.14
CA GLN A 254 -9.22 9.16 10.90
C GLN A 254 -10.21 9.91 9.99
N ASP A 255 -11.50 9.97 10.32
CA ASP A 255 -12.48 10.72 9.52
C ASP A 255 -12.77 12.12 10.10
N GLY A 256 -11.95 12.60 11.05
CA GLY A 256 -12.17 13.84 11.80
C GLY A 256 -11.42 15.10 11.33
N ASP A 257 -10.58 15.03 10.30
CA ASP A 257 -9.72 16.14 9.84
C ASP A 257 -10.06 16.63 8.40
N GLU A 258 -11.34 16.58 8.01
CA GLU A 258 -11.83 17.28 6.81
C GLU A 258 -12.68 18.52 7.21
N HIS A 259 -12.02 19.54 7.77
CA HIS A 259 -12.53 20.91 7.86
C HIS A 259 -11.46 21.92 7.45
#